data_AF-A0A0N5C6Y0-F1
#
_entry.id   AF-A0A0N5C6Y0-F1
#
_cell.length_a   1.000
_cell.length_b   1.000
_cell.length_c   1.000
_cell.angle_alpha   90.00
_cell.angle_beta   90.00
_cell.angle_gamma   90.00
#
_symmetry.space_group_name_H-M   'P 1'
#
loop_
_entity.id
_entity.type
_entity.pdbx_description
1 polymer ?
#
loop_
_entity_poly.entity_id
_entity_poly.type
_entity_poly.pdbx_seq_one_letter_code
_entity_poly.pdbx_strand_id
1 'polypeptide(L)'
;MNSKQAQLWNFNIKFDSPTSNKFWGCYYFNLEWEDRISIDGIHRFIKKLRTSSKRLNMCDYSSYEVTVLESDENKIKRKFLKLQKNNATFGLFIISEKKKKLHSVIKKIGKKCGIPTQIICHKLIEAVLEKGKVNILFNILLHIDEKCGFNAFF
;
A
#
# COMPACT_ATOMS: atom_id res chain seq x y z
N MET A 1 -12.74 11.11 -20.04
CA MET A 1 -12.70 10.96 -18.57
C MET A 1 -13.80 9.99 -18.17
N ASN A 2 -13.48 8.86 -17.54
CA ASN A 2 -14.49 7.89 -17.10
C ASN A 2 -15.38 8.51 -16.01
N SER A 3 -16.71 8.41 -16.16
CA SER A 3 -17.72 8.95 -15.24
C SER A 3 -17.50 8.54 -13.78
N LYS A 4 -16.89 7.35 -13.55
CA LYS A 4 -16.50 6.84 -12.22
C LYS A 4 -15.50 7.74 -11.49
N GLN A 5 -14.55 8.34 -12.21
CA GLN A 5 -13.61 9.28 -11.59
C GLN A 5 -14.32 10.57 -11.21
N ALA A 6 -15.27 11.07 -12.02
CA ALA A 6 -16.01 12.30 -11.73
C ALA A 6 -16.97 12.17 -10.53
N GLN A 7 -17.57 10.98 -10.32
CA GLN A 7 -18.48 10.72 -9.19
C GLN A 7 -17.79 10.66 -7.82
N LEU A 8 -16.49 10.32 -7.77
CA LEU A 8 -15.70 10.28 -6.53
C LEU A 8 -15.44 11.66 -5.90
N TRP A 9 -15.60 12.75 -6.66
CA TRP A 9 -15.23 14.10 -6.20
C TRP A 9 -16.30 14.79 -5.35
N ASN A 10 -17.51 14.22 -5.23
CA ASN A 10 -18.67 14.89 -4.65
C ASN A 10 -19.35 14.20 -3.46
N PHE A 11 -18.82 13.13 -2.87
CA PHE A 11 -19.55 12.42 -1.82
C PHE A 11 -18.82 12.24 -0.49
N ASN A 12 -19.61 12.42 0.57
CA ASN A 12 -19.50 11.74 1.87
C ASN A 12 -19.59 10.22 1.65
N ILE A 13 -18.61 9.63 0.96
CA ILE A 13 -18.55 8.20 0.71
C ILE A 13 -18.16 7.52 2.02
N LYS A 14 -19.07 6.72 2.55
CA LYS A 14 -18.82 5.76 3.63
C LYS A 14 -19.05 4.37 3.05
N PHE A 15 -18.10 3.47 3.22
CA PHE A 15 -18.26 2.07 2.84
C PHE A 15 -19.04 1.34 3.95
N ASP A 16 -19.92 0.42 3.58
CA ASP A 16 -20.96 -0.12 4.48
C ASP A 16 -20.44 -1.04 5.60
N SER A 17 -19.16 -1.41 5.62
CA SER A 17 -18.59 -2.15 6.76
C SER A 17 -17.06 -2.08 6.80
N PRO A 18 -16.45 -1.75 7.96
CA PRO A 18 -15.03 -1.90 8.13
C PRO A 18 -14.71 -3.40 8.25
N THR A 19 -14.32 -4.02 7.15
CA THR A 19 -13.79 -5.39 7.22
C THR A 19 -12.47 -5.37 8.01
N SER A 20 -12.39 -6.21 9.04
CA SER A 20 -11.19 -6.36 9.86
C SER A 20 -10.06 -6.91 9.00
N ASN A 21 -9.07 -6.07 8.70
CA ASN A 21 -7.86 -6.54 8.05
C ASN A 21 -7.00 -7.23 9.11
N LYS A 22 -6.70 -8.51 8.89
CA LYS A 22 -5.63 -9.20 9.62
C LYS A 22 -4.29 -8.58 9.21
N PHE A 23 -3.28 -8.70 10.07
CA PHE A 23 -1.91 -8.20 9.94
C PHE A 23 -1.44 -7.88 8.50
N TRP A 24 -0.80 -6.74 8.25
CA TRP A 24 -0.21 -6.42 6.94
C TRP A 24 1.22 -5.87 7.06
N GLY A 25 2.00 -5.96 5.98
CA GLY A 25 3.39 -5.50 5.98
C GLY A 25 3.60 -4.30 5.07
N CYS A 26 4.31 -3.27 5.56
CA CYS A 26 4.83 -2.18 4.75
C CYS A 26 6.34 -2.32 4.61
N TYR A 27 6.78 -2.60 3.39
CA TYR A 27 8.15 -2.88 3.05
C TYR A 27 8.69 -1.80 2.13
N TYR A 28 9.81 -1.18 2.49
CA TYR A 28 10.47 -0.19 1.67
C TYR A 28 11.92 -0.57 1.49
N PHE A 29 12.48 -0.32 0.32
CA PHE A 29 13.85 -0.74 0.04
C PHE A 29 14.83 0.31 0.55
N ASN A 30 15.90 -0.07 1.28
CA ASN A 30 16.91 0.92 1.67
C ASN A 30 17.54 1.51 0.42
N LEU A 31 17.69 2.82 0.42
CA LEU A 31 18.27 3.61 -0.67
C LEU A 31 19.18 4.60 0.00
N GLU A 32 20.37 4.14 0.34
CA GLU A 32 21.26 4.83 1.25
C GLU A 32 21.64 6.24 0.79
N TRP A 33 21.44 6.62 -0.49
CA TRP A 33 21.88 7.93 -1.00
C TRP A 33 20.99 8.55 -2.11
N GLU A 34 19.92 7.89 -2.58
CA GLU A 34 19.28 8.26 -3.85
C GLU A 34 17.84 8.75 -3.78
N ASP A 35 17.13 8.54 -2.66
CA ASP A 35 15.69 8.83 -2.60
C ASP A 35 15.32 9.84 -1.50
N ARG A 36 14.35 10.69 -1.85
CA ARG A 36 13.96 11.89 -1.09
C ARG A 36 13.02 11.60 0.09
N ILE A 37 12.67 10.34 0.35
CA ILE A 37 11.69 9.98 1.37
C ILE A 37 12.35 9.28 2.56
N SER A 38 12.29 9.93 3.71
CA SER A 38 12.79 9.38 4.97
C SER A 38 11.86 8.31 5.52
N ILE A 39 12.37 7.51 6.47
CA ILE A 39 11.55 6.58 7.27
C ILE A 39 10.37 7.31 7.94
N ASP A 40 10.60 8.53 8.43
CA ASP A 40 9.55 9.38 9.00
C ASP A 40 8.49 9.75 7.95
N GLY A 41 8.91 10.03 6.71
CA GLY A 41 8.00 10.22 5.58
C GLY A 41 7.10 9.00 5.35
N ILE A 42 7.67 7.80 5.40
CA ILE A 42 6.92 6.55 5.27
C ILE A 42 5.92 6.40 6.42
N HIS A 43 6.33 6.66 7.66
CA HIS A 43 5.42 6.61 8.81
C HIS A 43 4.30 7.65 8.72
N ARG A 44 4.61 8.88 8.28
CA ARG A 44 3.60 9.93 8.02
C ARG A 44 2.61 9.48 6.96
N PHE A 45 3.08 8.84 5.89
CA PHE A 45 2.22 8.31 4.83
C PHE A 45 1.30 7.20 5.33
N ILE A 46 1.85 6.21 6.06
CA ILE A 46 1.04 5.12 6.63
C ILE A 46 0.00 5.68 7.59
N LYS A 47 0.37 6.65 8.44
CA LYS A 47 -0.58 7.34 9.32
C LYS A 47 -1.71 7.97 8.51
N LYS A 48 -1.40 8.70 7.44
CA LYS A 48 -2.40 9.35 6.56
C LYS A 48 -3.28 8.34 5.82
N LEU A 49 -2.72 7.21 5.40
CA LEU A 49 -3.46 6.10 4.78
C LEU A 49 -4.45 5.48 5.77
N ARG A 50 -3.99 5.17 6.99
CA ARG A 50 -4.82 4.61 8.06
C ARG A 50 -5.95 5.55 8.48
N THR A 51 -5.65 6.82 8.72
CA THR A 51 -6.67 7.80 9.11
C THR A 51 -7.70 8.04 8.01
N SER A 52 -7.26 8.05 6.74
CA SER A 52 -8.17 8.19 5.60
C SER A 52 -9.05 6.96 5.41
N SER A 53 -8.49 5.74 5.51
CA SER A 53 -9.27 4.49 5.49
C SER A 53 -10.36 4.49 6.56
N LYS A 54 -9.97 4.79 7.81
CA LYS A 54 -10.90 4.86 8.94
C LYS A 54 -12.01 5.89 8.72
N ARG A 55 -11.68 7.08 8.20
CA ARG A 55 -12.65 8.13 7.91
C ARG A 55 -13.68 7.70 6.87
N LEU A 56 -13.27 6.88 5.90
CA LEU A 56 -14.13 6.35 4.85
C LEU A 56 -14.91 5.10 5.29
N ASN A 57 -14.71 4.62 6.52
CA ASN A 57 -15.24 3.35 6.98
C ASN A 57 -14.80 2.16 6.10
N MET A 58 -13.59 2.26 5.52
CA MET A 58 -12.90 1.18 4.82
C MET A 58 -12.17 0.27 5.83
N CYS A 59 -11.34 -0.64 5.33
CA CYS A 59 -10.64 -1.62 6.15
C CYS A 59 -9.81 -1.02 7.30
N ASP A 60 -9.80 -1.70 8.44
CA ASP A 60 -8.92 -1.33 9.56
C ASP A 60 -7.48 -1.80 9.30
N TYR A 61 -6.59 -0.84 9.08
CA TYR A 61 -5.18 -1.06 8.84
C TYR A 61 -4.33 -0.93 10.13
N SER A 62 -4.89 -1.24 11.31
CA SER A 62 -4.25 -1.02 12.61
C SER A 62 -3.06 -1.93 12.91
N SER A 63 -3.07 -3.18 12.44
CA SER A 63 -2.01 -4.17 12.70
C SER A 63 -1.03 -4.25 11.53
N TYR A 64 0.17 -3.69 11.70
CA TYR A 64 1.19 -3.70 10.65
C TYR A 64 2.62 -3.73 11.15
N GLU A 65 3.53 -4.22 10.30
CA GLU A 65 4.97 -4.00 10.44
C GLU A 65 5.48 -3.03 9.38
N VAL A 66 6.46 -2.19 9.75
CA VAL A 66 7.23 -1.37 8.81
C VAL A 66 8.65 -1.91 8.80
N THR A 67 9.22 -2.21 7.64
CA THR A 67 10.57 -2.78 7.58
C THR A 67 11.32 -2.37 6.32
N VAL A 68 12.58 -2.01 6.50
CA VAL A 68 13.55 -1.85 5.42
C VAL A 68 13.84 -3.21 4.79
N LEU A 69 13.78 -3.30 3.46
CA LEU A 69 14.22 -4.45 2.69
C LEU A 69 15.45 -4.14 1.88
N GLU A 70 16.27 -5.18 1.72
CA GLU A 70 17.30 -5.20 0.71
C GLU A 70 16.72 -5.65 -0.63
N SER A 71 17.37 -5.24 -1.72
CA SER A 71 16.90 -5.52 -3.09
C SER A 71 17.18 -6.96 -3.56
N ASP A 72 17.65 -7.83 -2.66
CA ASP A 72 17.92 -9.25 -2.92
C ASP A 72 16.63 -10.08 -2.98
N GLU A 73 16.49 -10.91 -4.02
CA GLU A 73 15.29 -11.70 -4.26
C GLU A 73 15.00 -12.70 -3.13
N ASN A 74 16.05 -13.32 -2.57
CA ASN A 74 15.88 -14.28 -1.48
C ASN A 74 15.39 -13.60 -0.21
N LYS A 75 15.88 -12.39 0.10
CA LYS A 75 15.40 -11.56 1.22
C LYS A 75 13.94 -11.14 1.02
N ILE A 76 13.54 -10.76 -0.19
CA ILE A 76 12.14 -10.47 -0.52
C ILE A 76 11.28 -11.72 -0.31
N LYS A 77 11.71 -12.89 -0.83
CA LYS A 77 10.99 -14.16 -0.68
C LYS A 77 10.78 -14.53 0.79
N ARG A 78 11.82 -14.40 1.63
CA ARG A 78 11.72 -14.67 3.08
C ARG A 78 10.66 -13.79 3.75
N LYS A 79 10.49 -12.56 3.30
CA LYS A 79 9.47 -11.65 3.83
C LYS A 79 8.07 -12.06 3.43
N PHE A 80 7.85 -12.50 2.19
CA PHE A 80 6.58 -13.08 1.80
C PHE A 80 6.23 -14.34 2.60
N LEU A 81 7.20 -15.20 2.90
CA LEU A 81 6.97 -16.37 3.76
C LEU A 81 6.59 -15.95 5.20
N LYS A 82 7.17 -14.88 5.73
CA LYS A 82 6.78 -14.32 7.03
C LYS A 82 5.35 -13.77 7.00
N LEU A 83 4.98 -13.04 5.96
CA LEU A 83 3.60 -12.56 5.75
C LEU A 83 2.60 -13.72 5.73
N GLN A 84 2.92 -14.78 4.99
CA GLN A 84 2.09 -15.97 4.91
C GLN A 84 1.95 -16.66 6.27
N LYS A 85 3.05 -16.83 7.02
CA LYS A 85 3.04 -17.39 8.38
C LYS A 85 2.16 -16.58 9.33
N ASN A 86 2.11 -15.27 9.14
CA ASN A 86 1.31 -14.36 9.96
C ASN A 86 -0.14 -14.20 9.46
N ASN A 87 -0.57 -14.99 8.47
CA ASN A 87 -1.89 -14.89 7.83
C ASN A 87 -2.19 -13.45 7.35
N ALA A 88 -1.19 -12.81 6.75
CA ALA A 88 -1.33 -11.43 6.31
C ALA A 88 -2.32 -11.29 5.15
N THR A 89 -3.12 -10.23 5.15
CA THR A 89 -4.10 -9.99 4.07
C THR A 89 -3.49 -9.35 2.84
N PHE A 90 -2.43 -8.55 3.02
CA PHE A 90 -1.67 -7.98 1.90
C PHE A 90 -0.26 -7.53 2.30
N GLY A 91 0.57 -7.26 1.29
CA GLY A 91 1.86 -6.58 1.43
C GLY A 91 1.89 -5.28 0.63
N LEU A 92 2.23 -4.17 1.31
CA LEU A 92 2.53 -2.89 0.70
C LEU A 92 4.04 -2.79 0.46
N PHE A 93 4.45 -2.58 -0.79
CA PHE A 93 5.85 -2.41 -1.17
C PHE A 93 6.07 -1.02 -1.72
N ILE A 94 7.04 -0.32 -1.17
CA ILE A 94 7.43 1.02 -1.56
C ILE A 94 8.77 0.94 -2.29
N ILE A 95 8.80 1.38 -3.55
CA ILE A 95 9.98 1.29 -4.41
C ILE A 95 10.39 2.64 -5.00
N SER A 96 11.68 2.78 -5.32
CA SER A 96 12.18 3.85 -6.19
C SER A 96 11.75 3.66 -7.63
N GLU A 97 11.59 4.75 -8.36
CA GLU A 97 11.36 4.76 -9.81
C GLU A 97 12.54 4.15 -10.59
N LYS A 98 13.75 4.18 -10.00
CA LYS A 98 14.96 3.57 -10.57
C LYS A 98 14.95 2.04 -10.45
N LYS A 99 14.19 1.49 -9.49
CA LYS A 99 14.14 0.05 -9.18
C LYS A 99 12.96 -0.67 -9.84
N LYS A 100 12.60 -0.31 -11.09
CA LYS A 100 11.49 -0.94 -11.84
C LYS A 100 11.59 -2.46 -11.92
N LYS A 101 12.81 -3.02 -11.95
CA LYS A 101 13.02 -4.49 -11.95
C LYS A 101 12.38 -5.15 -10.72
N LEU A 102 12.43 -4.53 -9.55
CA LEU A 102 11.84 -5.06 -8.31
C LEU A 102 10.32 -5.22 -8.41
N HIS A 103 9.65 -4.37 -9.19
CA HIS A 103 8.20 -4.49 -9.38
C HIS A 103 7.82 -5.86 -9.95
N SER A 104 8.56 -6.34 -10.95
CA SER A 104 8.33 -7.67 -11.55
C SER A 104 8.63 -8.80 -10.56
N VAL A 105 9.71 -8.67 -9.78
CA VAL A 105 10.14 -9.65 -8.78
C VAL A 105 9.09 -9.78 -7.66
N ILE A 106 8.67 -8.66 -7.07
CA ILE A 106 7.67 -8.61 -6.00
C ILE A 106 6.35 -9.21 -6.48
N LYS A 107 5.87 -8.85 -7.69
CA LYS A 107 4.64 -9.43 -8.25
C LYS A 107 4.76 -10.95 -8.45
N LYS A 108 5.88 -11.43 -8.99
CA LYS A 108 6.12 -12.86 -9.22
C LYS A 108 6.12 -13.64 -7.91
N ILE A 109 6.80 -13.14 -6.88
CA ILE A 109 6.85 -13.80 -5.57
C ILE A 109 5.49 -13.72 -4.87
N GLY A 110 4.83 -12.56 -4.86
CA GLY A 110 3.52 -12.39 -4.25
C GLY A 110 2.48 -13.35 -4.82
N LYS A 111 2.46 -13.54 -6.16
CA LYS A 111 1.60 -14.53 -6.81
C LYS A 111 1.90 -15.96 -6.35
N LYS A 112 3.18 -16.33 -6.22
CA LYS A 112 3.58 -17.66 -5.74
C LYS A 112 3.21 -17.90 -4.28
N CYS A 113 3.27 -16.88 -3.45
CA CYS A 113 2.95 -16.96 -2.02
C CYS A 113 1.46 -16.75 -1.71
N GLY A 114 0.62 -16.45 -2.72
CA GLY A 114 -0.80 -16.19 -2.54
C GLY A 114 -1.11 -14.92 -1.73
N ILE A 115 -0.16 -13.99 -1.63
CA ILE A 115 -0.34 -12.73 -0.88
C ILE A 115 -0.63 -11.60 -1.86
N PRO A 116 -1.79 -10.92 -1.76
CA PRO A 116 -2.07 -9.70 -2.50
C PRO A 116 -1.01 -8.63 -2.23
N THR A 117 -0.61 -7.89 -3.27
CA THR A 117 0.41 -6.86 -3.14
C THR A 117 0.01 -5.55 -3.77
N GLN A 118 0.30 -4.46 -3.07
CA GLN A 118 0.27 -3.12 -3.63
C GLN A 118 1.70 -2.59 -3.71
N ILE A 119 2.09 -2.08 -4.87
CA ILE A 119 3.40 -1.49 -5.08
C ILE A 119 3.20 0.00 -5.34
N ILE A 120 3.94 0.85 -4.63
CA ILE A 120 3.83 2.30 -4.70
C ILE A 120 5.23 2.88 -4.92
N CYS A 121 5.34 3.87 -5.81
CA CYS A 121 6.58 4.60 -6.02
C CYS A 121 6.73 5.75 -5.02
N HIS A 122 7.96 6.09 -4.63
CA HIS A 122 8.24 7.23 -3.73
C HIS A 122 7.61 8.55 -4.16
N LYS A 123 7.63 8.87 -5.45
CA LYS A 123 7.01 10.09 -5.99
C LYS A 123 5.52 10.21 -5.71
N LEU A 124 4.79 9.09 -5.60
CA LEU A 124 3.37 9.10 -5.23
C LEU A 124 3.19 9.42 -3.75
N ILE A 125 4.08 8.91 -2.90
CA ILE A 125 4.06 9.23 -1.47
C ILE A 125 4.38 10.71 -1.25
N GLU A 126 5.41 11.24 -1.90
CA GLU A 126 5.71 12.67 -1.88
C GLU A 126 4.52 13.51 -2.36
N ALA A 127 3.86 13.09 -3.44
CA ALA A 127 2.69 13.80 -3.94
C ALA A 127 1.52 13.82 -2.92
N VAL A 128 1.35 12.76 -2.15
CA VAL A 128 0.32 12.67 -1.10
C VAL A 128 0.69 13.51 0.13
N LEU A 129 1.95 13.50 0.53
CA LEU A 129 2.42 14.18 1.75
C LEU A 129 2.64 15.67 1.53
N GLU A 130 3.39 16.03 0.50
CA GLU A 130 3.94 17.38 0.31
C GLU A 130 3.10 18.20 -0.67
N LYS A 131 2.47 17.56 -1.67
CA LYS A 131 1.65 18.24 -2.69
C LYS A 131 0.15 18.18 -2.42
N GLY A 132 -0.25 17.63 -1.26
CA GLY A 132 -1.66 17.56 -0.87
C GLY A 132 -2.55 16.77 -1.83
N LYS A 133 -2.01 15.89 -2.69
CA LYS A 133 -2.80 15.17 -3.71
C LYS A 133 -3.60 14.03 -3.10
N VAL A 134 -4.70 14.37 -2.44
CA VAL A 134 -5.56 13.41 -1.72
C VAL A 134 -6.17 12.37 -2.66
N ASN A 135 -6.45 12.73 -3.91
CA ASN A 135 -6.92 11.82 -4.95
C ASN A 135 -5.99 10.61 -5.19
N ILE A 136 -4.67 10.81 -5.10
CA ILE A 136 -3.69 9.71 -5.23
C ILE A 136 -3.84 8.74 -4.05
N LEU A 137 -4.03 9.26 -2.84
CA LEU A 137 -4.24 8.44 -1.65
C LEU A 137 -5.53 7.61 -1.75
N PHE A 138 -6.62 8.21 -2.24
CA PHE A 138 -7.87 7.49 -2.47
C PHE A 138 -7.72 6.38 -3.50
N ASN A 139 -7.05 6.65 -4.63
CA ASN A 139 -6.79 5.63 -5.63
C ASN A 139 -5.96 4.46 -5.07
N ILE A 140 -4.97 4.76 -4.21
CA ILE A 140 -4.19 3.73 -3.52
C ILE A 140 -5.09 2.87 -2.62
N LEU A 141 -5.95 3.50 -1.80
CA LEU A 141 -6.87 2.79 -0.91
C LEU A 141 -7.83 1.88 -1.69
N LEU A 142 -8.46 2.40 -2.74
CA LEU A 142 -9.37 1.63 -3.59
C LEU A 142 -8.68 0.40 -4.21
N HIS A 143 -7.45 0.56 -4.69
CA HIS A 143 -6.69 -0.55 -5.25
C HIS A 143 -6.27 -1.62 -4.22
N ILE A 144 -5.99 -1.21 -2.98
CA ILE A 144 -5.70 -2.16 -1.91
C ILE A 144 -6.98 -2.94 -1.58
N ASP A 145 -8.10 -2.24 -1.41
CA ASP A 145 -9.37 -2.86 -1.06
C ASP A 145 -9.84 -3.86 -2.13
N GLU A 146 -9.79 -3.48 -3.41
CA GLU A 146 -10.11 -4.36 -4.55
C GLU A 146 -9.27 -5.65 -4.54
N LYS A 147 -7.96 -5.55 -4.26
CA LYS A 147 -7.04 -6.69 -4.24
C LYS A 147 -7.23 -7.62 -3.06
N CYS A 148 -7.74 -7.10 -1.95
CA CYS A 148 -8.02 -7.89 -0.78
C CYS A 148 -9.42 -8.53 -0.85
N GLY A 149 -10.13 -8.38 -1.98
CA GLY A 149 -11.46 -8.95 -2.18
C GLY A 149 -12.56 -8.20 -1.42
N PHE A 150 -12.29 -6.97 -1.00
CA PHE A 150 -13.31 -6.12 -0.37
C PHE A 150 -14.13 -5.48 -1.49
N ASN A 151 -15.33 -6.00 -1.70
CA ASN A 151 -16.27 -5.43 -2.64
C ASN A 151 -16.71 -4.06 -2.12
N ALA A 152 -16.16 -3.00 -2.72
CA ALA A 152 -16.81 -1.70 -2.73
C ALA A 152 -18.15 -1.89 -3.44
N PHE A 153 -19.23 -2.02 -2.67
CA PHE A 153 -20.57 -1.87 -3.22
C PHE A 153 -20.73 -0.41 -3.64
N PHE A 154 -20.97 -0.20 -4.94
CA PHE A 154 -21.31 1.09 -5.54
C PHE A 154 -22.81 1.17 -5.73
#